data_AF-A0A2M8BRH8-F1
#
_entry.id   AF-A0A2M8BRH8-F1
#
_cell.length_a   1.000
_cell.length_b   1.000
_cell.length_c   1.000
_cell.angle_alpha   90.00
_cell.angle_beta   90.00
_cell.angle_gamma   90.00
#
_symmetry.space_group_name_H-M   'P 1'
#
loop_
_entity.id
_entity.type
_entity.pdbx_description
1 polymer ?
#
loop_
_entity_poly.entity_id
_entity_poly.type
_entity_poly.pdbx_seq_one_letter_code
_entity_poly.pdbx_strand_id
1 'polypeptide(L)' 'AGFSLDLKALVAVVAPRALQAAIRAPWRDDACLNASIAALRARGEIVVCVLPGHESVVDEFYCDRELIEASGQWVVQAVN' A
#
# COMPACT_ATOMS: atom_id res chain seq x y z
N ALA A 1 2.30 35.73 -19.45
CA ALA A 1 1.35 34.86 -20.17
C ALA A 1 1.03 33.66 -19.29
N GLY A 2 -0.20 33.15 -19.32
CA GLY A 2 -0.64 31.99 -18.55
C GLY A 2 -1.59 31.12 -19.36
N PHE A 3 -1.72 29.85 -18.98
CA PHE A 3 -2.60 28.87 -19.60
C PHE A 3 -3.41 28.12 -18.54
N SER A 4 -4.44 27.39 -18.98
CA SER A 4 -5.23 26.48 -18.14
C SER A 4 -5.37 25.13 -18.85
N LEU A 5 -5.66 24.07 -18.07
CA LEU A 5 -5.84 22.70 -18.54
C LEU A 5 -6.96 22.03 -17.75
N ASP A 6 -7.85 21.33 -18.45
CA ASP A 6 -8.86 20.48 -17.82
C ASP A 6 -8.26 19.11 -17.48
N LEU A 7 -8.08 18.84 -16.18
CA LEU A 7 -7.53 17.59 -15.68
C LEU A 7 -8.46 16.39 -15.92
N LYS A 8 -9.79 16.58 -15.92
CA LYS A 8 -10.74 15.48 -16.18
C LYS A 8 -10.66 15.02 -17.62
N ALA A 9 -10.60 15.98 -18.54
CA ALA A 9 -10.43 15.69 -19.97
C ALA A 9 -9.09 14.96 -20.23
N LEU A 10 -8.02 15.38 -19.54
CA LEU A 10 -6.72 14.71 -19.63
C LEU A 10 -6.77 13.28 -19.08
N VAL A 11 -7.35 13.06 -17.90
CA VAL A 11 -7.44 11.73 -17.29
C VAL A 11 -8.22 10.74 -18.17
N ALA A 12 -9.20 11.21 -18.94
CA ALA A 12 -9.98 10.36 -19.84
C ALA A 12 -9.19 9.80 -21.05
N VAL A 13 -8.04 10.42 -21.41
CA VAL A 13 -7.26 10.05 -22.61
C VAL A 13 -5.87 9.49 -22.30
N VAL A 14 -5.44 9.49 -21.04
CA VAL A 14 -4.17 8.85 -20.63
C VAL A 14 -4.35 7.34 -20.47
N ALA A 15 -3.26 6.59 -20.68
CA ALA A 15 -3.26 5.16 -20.43
C ALA A 15 -3.58 4.87 -18.95
N PRO A 16 -4.52 3.96 -18.64
CA PRO A 16 -4.79 3.53 -17.27
C PRO A 16 -3.51 2.97 -16.64
N ARG A 17 -3.18 3.42 -15.44
CA ARG A 17 -2.12 2.80 -14.66
C ARG A 17 -2.66 1.49 -14.07
N ALA A 18 -1.90 0.41 -14.19
CA ALA A 18 -2.25 -0.85 -13.55
C ALA A 18 -2.42 -0.63 -12.04
N LEU A 19 -3.47 -1.21 -11.47
CA LEU A 19 -3.67 -1.24 -10.03
C LEU A 19 -2.48 -1.98 -9.41
N GLN A 20 -1.77 -1.29 -8.51
CA GLN A 20 -0.69 -1.89 -7.76
C GLN A 20 -1.29 -2.58 -6.54
N ALA A 21 -1.02 -3.88 -6.44
CA ALA A 21 -1.45 -4.65 -5.29
C ALA A 21 -0.75 -4.14 -4.01
N ALA A 22 -1.54 -3.94 -2.96
CA ALA A 22 -1.07 -3.34 -1.72
C ALA A 22 -0.46 -4.39 -0.78
N ILE A 23 0.52 -3.96 0.03
CA ILE A 23 1.09 -4.76 1.10
C ILE A 23 0.26 -4.54 2.37
N ARG A 24 -0.32 -5.59 2.94
CA ARG A 24 -0.95 -5.53 4.26
C ARG A 24 0.10 -5.45 5.35
N ALA A 25 -0.13 -4.62 6.37
CA ALA A 25 0.66 -4.59 7.59
C ALA A 25 -0.26 -4.68 8.81
N PRO A 26 0.15 -5.34 9.90
CA PRO A 26 -0.62 -5.32 11.13
C PRO A 26 -0.58 -3.93 11.77
N TRP A 27 -1.65 -3.55 12.49
CA TRP A 27 -1.61 -2.37 13.36
C TRP A 27 -0.92 -2.71 14.68
N ARG A 28 0.32 -2.25 14.88
CA ARG A 28 1.09 -2.40 16.12
C ARG A 28 1.88 -1.14 16.42
N ASP A 29 2.04 -0.82 17.71
CA ASP A 29 2.97 0.22 18.15
C ASP A 29 4.39 -0.38 18.23
N ASP A 30 5.05 -0.46 17.09
CA ASP A 30 6.38 -1.06 16.93
C ASP A 30 7.25 -0.16 16.03
N ALA A 31 8.41 0.28 16.55
CA ALA A 31 9.31 1.18 15.84
C ALA A 31 9.95 0.55 14.59
N CYS A 32 10.25 -0.75 14.64
CA CYS A 32 10.84 -1.49 13.53
C CYS A 32 9.81 -1.72 12.42
N LEU A 33 8.55 -1.96 12.79
CA LEU A 33 7.42 -2.02 11.86
C LEU A 33 7.24 -0.68 11.15
N ASN A 34 7.18 0.41 11.91
CA ASN A 34 6.99 1.75 11.36
C ASN A 34 8.13 2.15 10.40
N ALA A 35 9.38 1.81 10.74
CA ALA A 35 10.52 2.01 9.86
C ALA A 35 10.41 1.20 8.56
N SER A 36 9.97 -0.05 8.65
CA SER A 36 9.77 -0.93 7.49
C SER A 36 8.65 -0.42 6.57
N ILE A 37 7.52 0.01 7.15
CA ILE A 37 6.42 0.65 6.42
C ILE A 37 6.89 1.92 5.71
N ALA A 38 7.65 2.77 6.39
CA ALA A 38 8.20 3.99 5.80
C ALA A 38 9.14 3.69 4.62
N ALA A 39 10.01 2.68 4.75
CA ALA A 39 10.91 2.26 3.69
C ALA A 39 10.17 1.70 2.47
N LEU A 40 9.09 0.93 2.67
CA LEU A 40 8.23 0.44 1.59
C LEU A 40 7.54 1.61 0.86
N ARG A 41 6.93 2.54 1.60
CA ARG A 41 6.27 3.72 1.03
C ARG A 41 7.25 4.61 0.25
N ALA A 42 8.47 4.78 0.75
CA ALA A 42 9.53 5.53 0.05
C ALA A 42 9.93 4.89 -1.29
N ARG A 43 9.74 3.57 -1.46
CA ARG A 43 9.97 2.84 -2.72
C ARG A 43 8.75 2.89 -3.66
N GLY A 44 7.68 3.58 -3.28
CA GLY A 44 6.44 3.66 -4.05
C GLY A 44 5.49 2.49 -3.82
N GLU A 45 5.69 1.69 -2.77
CA GLU A 45 4.75 0.64 -2.39
C GLU A 45 3.54 1.23 -1.66
N ILE A 46 2.37 0.63 -1.91
CA ILE A 46 1.14 0.92 -1.18
C ILE A 46 1.10 -0.01 0.03
N VAL A 47 1.06 0.56 1.25
CA VAL A 47 1.01 -0.22 2.49
C VAL A 47 -0.25 0.14 3.28
N VAL A 48 -1.10 -0.86 3.50
CA VAL A 48 -2.39 -0.75 4.22
C VAL A 48 -2.25 -1.37 5.60
N CYS A 49 -2.45 -0.57 6.65
CA CYS A 49 -2.45 -1.08 8.02
C CYS A 49 -3.84 -1.59 8.40
N VAL A 50 -3.93 -2.86 8.80
CA VAL A 50 -5.18 -3.51 9.18
C VAL A 50 -5.46 -3.25 10.65
N LEU A 51 -6.60 -2.63 10.95
CA LEU A 51 -7.04 -2.38 12.32
C LEU A 51 -7.50 -3.66 13.01
N PRO A 52 -7.34 -3.77 14.35
CA PRO A 52 -7.85 -4.91 15.11
C PRO A 52 -9.36 -5.09 14.90
N GLY A 53 -9.81 -6.32 14.66
CA GLY A 53 -11.22 -6.66 14.47
C GLY A 53 -11.80 -6.34 13.08
N HIS A 54 -10.98 -5.85 12.14
CA HIS A 54 -11.36 -5.61 10.73
C HIS A 54 -10.47 -6.40 9.75
N GLU A 55 -10.04 -7.60 10.15
CA GLU A 55 -9.15 -8.45 9.36
C GLU A 55 -9.81 -8.97 8.06
N SER A 56 -11.15 -9.09 8.08
CA SER A 56 -11.98 -9.64 7.00
C SER A 56 -12.62 -8.61 6.06
N VAL A 57 -12.48 -7.29 6.32
CA VAL A 57 -13.10 -6.21 5.50
C VAL A 57 -12.16 -5.70 4.39
N VAL A 58 -11.02 -6.37 4.20
CA VAL A 58 -9.94 -5.89 3.31
C VAL A 58 -9.89 -6.69 1.99
N ASP A 59 -11.05 -7.15 1.52
CA ASP A 59 -11.26 -7.59 0.14
C ASP A 59 -11.48 -6.38 -0.81
N GLU A 60 -11.66 -5.17 -0.27
CA GLU A 60 -11.72 -3.93 -1.06
C GLU A 60 -10.36 -3.46 -1.57
N PHE A 61 -9.27 -3.88 -0.90
CA PHE A 61 -7.90 -3.58 -1.32
C PHE A 61 -7.31 -4.86 -1.87
N TYR A 62 -6.99 -4.89 -3.16
CA TYR A 62 -6.29 -6.02 -3.78
C TYR A 62 -4.90 -6.16 -3.14
N CYS A 63 -4.81 -6.95 -2.08
CA CYS A 63 -3.61 -7.18 -1.30
C CYS A 63 -3.06 -8.56 -1.63
N ASP A 64 -1.97 -8.61 -2.38
CA ASP A 64 -1.28 -9.84 -2.78
C ASP A 64 -0.10 -10.18 -1.86
N ARG A 65 0.23 -9.26 -0.94
CA ARG A 65 1.40 -9.34 -0.07
C ARG A 65 1.06 -8.87 1.34
N GLU A 66 1.77 -9.43 2.31
CA GLU A 66 1.69 -9.07 3.71
C GLU A 66 3.07 -8.82 4.32
N LEU A 67 3.14 -7.95 5.31
CA LEU A 67 4.31 -7.63 6.09
C LEU A 67 4.23 -8.40 7.40
N ILE A 68 5.09 -9.41 7.54
CA ILE A 68 5.12 -10.31 8.71
C ILE A 68 6.43 -10.15 9.49
N GLU A 69 6.38 -10.47 10.77
CA GLU A 69 7.56 -10.53 11.62
C GLU A 69 8.18 -11.95 11.53
N ALA A 70 9.40 -12.05 11.01
CA ALA A 70 10.15 -13.29 10.91
C ALA A 70 11.55 -13.09 11.49
N SER A 71 11.92 -13.89 12.51
CA SER A 71 13.23 -13.82 13.18
C SER A 71 13.60 -12.41 13.70
N GLY A 72 12.61 -11.65 14.18
CA GLY A 72 12.80 -10.28 14.68
C GLY A 72 12.99 -9.22 13.59
N GLN A 73 12.71 -9.56 12.33
CA GLN A 73 12.74 -8.64 11.20
C GLN A 73 11.38 -8.62 10.48
N TRP A 74 11.03 -7.49 9.89
CA TRP A 74 9.81 -7.35 9.09
C TRP A 74 10.10 -7.69 7.63
N VAL A 75 9.39 -8.68 7.10
CA VAL A 75 9.58 -9.19 5.74
C VAL A 75 8.26 -9.20 4.97
N VAL A 76 8.33 -8.89 3.67
CA VAL A 76 7.17 -8.94 2.78
C VAL A 76 7.05 -10.36 2.24
N GLN A 77 5.88 -10.97 2.44
CA GLN A 77 5.53 -12.29 1.97
C GLN A 77 4.32 -12.21 1.03
N ALA A 78 4.33 -13.01 -0.05
CA ALA A 78 3.16 -13.15 -0.92
C ALA A 78 2.08 -13.99 -0.21
N VAL A 79 0.83 -13.53 -0.27
CA VAL A 79 -0.35 -14.26 0.22
C VAL A 79 -0.98 -14.96 -0.97
N ASN A 80 -1.13 -16.28 -0.88
CA ASN A 80 -1.52 -17.16 -1.98
C ASN A 80 -3.04 -17.37 -2.04
#